data_AF-A0A2N2N676-F1
#
_entry.id   AF-A0A2N2N676-F1
#
_cell.length_a   1.000
_cell.length_b   1.000
_cell.length_c   1.000
_cell.angle_alpha   90.00
_cell.angle_beta   90.00
_cell.angle_gamma   90.00
#
_symmetry.space_group_name_H-M   'P 1'
#
loop_
_entity.id
_entity.type
_entity.pdbx_description
1 polymer ?
#
loop_
_entity_poly.entity_id
_entity_poly.type
_entity_poly.pdbx_seq_one_letter_code
_entity_poly.pdbx_strand_id
1 'polypeptide(L)'
;MGGRRSQFSNKNPTPKRSRGAQPGNLNALKHGRYLTSDHLPDVMPLDPAHFSDLGKYIAMIKKFMQFTYDEGMHSTHLQEARDTLQLLSLAGLSISRLANLQRRIKRQSAKASSSSE
;
A
#
# COMPACT_ATOMS: atom_id res chain seq x y z
N MET A 1 63.53 -5.51 -7.44
CA MET A 1 63.47 -4.40 -8.41
C MET A 1 62.60 -4.90 -9.57
N GLY A 2 61.27 -4.79 -9.54
CA GLY A 2 60.47 -3.59 -9.82
C GLY A 2 60.40 -3.36 -11.34
N GLY A 3 59.26 -3.35 -12.05
CA GLY A 3 57.86 -3.61 -11.76
C GLY A 3 56.99 -3.37 -13.02
N ARG A 4 55.74 -3.86 -12.97
CA ARG A 4 54.48 -3.33 -13.57
C ARG A 4 54.44 -3.06 -15.10
N ARG A 5 53.44 -3.48 -15.89
CA ARG A 5 51.97 -3.49 -15.65
C ARG A 5 51.30 -4.58 -16.52
N SER A 6 50.64 -5.53 -15.88
CA SER A 6 49.59 -6.32 -16.53
C SER A 6 48.31 -5.49 -16.54
N GLN A 7 47.73 -5.25 -17.71
CA GLN A 7 46.38 -4.71 -17.83
C GLN A 7 45.37 -5.82 -17.54
N PHE A 8 44.91 -5.91 -16.29
CA PHE A 8 43.72 -6.69 -15.98
C PHE A 8 42.48 -5.80 -16.10
N SER A 9 41.82 -5.97 -17.25
CA SER A 9 40.47 -5.49 -17.53
C SER A 9 39.51 -6.03 -16.47
N ASN A 10 38.99 -5.15 -15.61
CA ASN A 10 37.87 -5.45 -14.72
C ASN A 10 36.60 -5.68 -15.57
N LYS A 11 36.41 -6.91 -16.05
CA LYS A 11 35.12 -7.37 -16.56
C LYS A 11 34.21 -7.69 -15.37
N ASN A 12 33.56 -6.67 -14.83
CA ASN A 12 32.34 -6.90 -14.06
C ASN A 12 31.36 -7.65 -14.97
N PRO A 13 30.78 -8.80 -14.54
CA PRO A 13 29.87 -9.54 -15.39
C PRO A 13 28.61 -8.70 -15.61
N THR A 14 28.48 -8.12 -16.80
CA THR A 14 27.22 -7.55 -17.25
C THR A 14 26.17 -8.65 -17.26
N PRO A 15 24.98 -8.44 -16.66
CA PRO A 15 23.96 -9.47 -16.56
C PRO A 15 23.63 -10.03 -17.96
N LYS A 16 23.69 -11.37 -18.09
CA LYS A 16 23.42 -12.06 -19.36
C LYS A 16 21.98 -11.80 -19.78
N ARG A 17 21.80 -11.25 -20.98
CA ARG A 17 20.49 -11.02 -21.59
C ARG A 17 19.79 -12.35 -21.84
N SER A 18 18.51 -12.45 -21.47
CA SER A 18 17.62 -13.49 -21.96
C SER A 18 17.52 -13.40 -23.49
N ARG A 19 17.71 -14.53 -24.20
CA ARG A 19 17.57 -14.58 -25.67
C ARG A 19 16.14 -14.18 -26.06
N GLY A 20 16.00 -13.13 -26.88
CA GLY A 20 14.72 -12.57 -27.30
C GLY A 20 14.43 -11.15 -26.79
N ALA A 21 15.20 -10.65 -25.82
CA ALA A 21 15.08 -9.26 -25.40
C ALA A 21 15.71 -8.32 -26.44
N GLN A 22 14.93 -7.36 -26.95
CA GLN A 22 15.40 -6.37 -27.92
C GLN A 22 16.57 -5.55 -27.32
N PRO A 23 17.71 -5.44 -28.02
CA PRO A 23 18.82 -4.61 -27.57
C PRO A 23 18.35 -3.15 -27.49
N GLY A 24 18.31 -2.59 -26.28
CA GLY A 24 17.85 -1.23 -26.05
C GLY A 24 16.44 -1.10 -25.47
N ASN A 25 15.73 -2.20 -25.20
CA ASN A 25 14.51 -2.15 -24.40
C ASN A 25 14.86 -1.93 -22.91
N LEU A 26 15.29 -0.70 -22.61
CA LEU A 26 15.45 -0.17 -21.27
C LEU A 26 14.09 0.07 -20.60
N ASN A 27 12.94 -0.10 -21.28
CA ASN A 27 11.64 0.08 -20.64
C ASN A 27 11.37 -0.98 -19.57
N ALA A 28 11.94 -2.18 -19.71
CA ALA A 28 11.93 -3.17 -18.62
C ALA A 28 12.77 -2.74 -17.41
N LEU A 29 13.71 -1.81 -17.55
CA LEU A 29 14.49 -1.23 -16.44
C LEU A 29 13.92 0.12 -15.96
N LYS A 30 13.30 0.91 -16.85
CA LYS A 30 12.69 2.22 -16.55
C LYS A 30 11.29 2.09 -15.97
N HIS A 31 10.54 1.08 -16.40
CA HIS A 31 9.17 0.83 -15.98
C HIS A 31 9.01 -0.53 -15.28
N GLY A 32 10.08 -1.32 -15.20
CA GLY A 32 10.12 -2.57 -14.43
C GLY A 32 10.21 -2.29 -12.95
N ARG A 33 9.07 -1.90 -12.41
CA ARG A 33 8.71 -1.80 -10.99
C ARG A 33 8.72 -3.19 -10.30
N TYR A 34 9.57 -4.11 -10.75
CA TYR A 34 9.58 -5.53 -10.39
C TYR A 34 10.90 -6.00 -9.76
N LEU A 35 11.90 -5.11 -9.58
CA LEU A 35 13.21 -5.49 -9.02
C LEU A 35 13.52 -4.89 -7.65
N THR A 36 12.66 -4.03 -7.10
CA THR A 36 12.84 -3.52 -5.74
C THR A 36 11.82 -4.19 -4.86
N SER A 37 12.25 -5.26 -4.20
CA SER A 37 11.66 -5.72 -2.95
C SER A 37 11.27 -4.51 -2.10
N ASP A 38 10.00 -4.48 -1.71
CA ASP A 38 9.28 -3.42 -0.99
C ASP A 38 10.04 -2.82 0.21
N HIS A 39 10.97 -1.91 -0.08
CA HIS A 39 11.47 -0.93 0.87
C HIS A 39 11.22 0.45 0.28
N LEU A 40 9.94 0.79 0.09
CA LEU A 40 9.59 2.20 0.22
C LEU A 40 10.03 2.58 1.65
N PRO A 41 10.97 3.53 1.83
CA PRO A 41 11.21 4.06 3.16
C PRO A 41 9.85 4.51 3.68
N ASP A 42 9.50 4.04 4.88
CA ASP A 42 8.27 4.42 5.53
C ASP A 42 8.36 5.92 5.83
N VAL A 43 7.87 6.74 4.89
CA VAL A 43 8.06 8.20 4.93
C VAL A 43 7.33 8.82 6.13
N MET A 44 6.43 8.05 6.73
CA MET A 44 5.87 8.28 8.06
C MET A 44 5.66 6.93 8.74
N PRO A 45 6.60 6.45 9.58
CA PRO A 45 6.30 5.32 10.45
C PRO A 45 5.06 5.68 11.26
N LEU A 46 3.94 5.07 10.89
CA LEU A 46 2.67 5.27 11.56
C LEU A 46 2.84 4.76 12.98
N ASP A 47 2.92 5.69 13.94
CA ASP A 47 3.08 5.35 15.34
C ASP A 47 1.89 4.49 15.78
N PRO A 48 2.13 3.29 16.37
CA PRO A 48 1.11 2.42 16.91
C PRO A 48 0.03 3.10 17.76
N ALA A 49 0.38 4.20 18.44
CA ALA A 49 -0.57 5.01 19.19
C ALA A 49 -1.73 5.54 18.32
N HIS A 50 -1.47 5.92 17.06
CA HIS A 50 -2.51 6.39 16.12
C HIS A 50 -3.51 5.30 15.73
N PHE A 51 -3.13 4.03 15.86
CA PHE A 51 -4.01 2.90 15.55
C PHE A 51 -4.91 2.48 16.72
N SER A 52 -4.65 2.95 17.94
CA SER A 52 -5.52 2.71 19.09
C SER A 52 -6.93 3.29 18.86
N ASP A 53 -7.03 4.33 18.03
CA ASP A 53 -8.26 5.03 17.70
C ASP A 53 -9.00 4.50 16.46
N LEU A 54 -8.50 3.44 15.81
CA LEU A 54 -9.15 2.89 14.61
C LEU A 54 -10.61 2.48 14.85
N GLY A 55 -10.91 1.99 16.05
CA GLY A 55 -12.29 1.69 16.47
C GLY A 55 -13.20 2.92 16.52
N LYS A 56 -12.67 4.06 16.98
CA LYS A 56 -13.41 5.34 17.02
C LYS A 56 -13.71 5.82 15.60
N TYR A 57 -12.75 5.72 14.67
CA TYR A 57 -12.98 6.08 13.27
C TYR A 57 -14.02 5.17 12.59
N ILE A 58 -13.98 3.85 12.84
CA ILE A 58 -15.01 2.94 12.33
C ILE A 58 -16.39 3.33 12.89
N ALA A 59 -16.49 3.65 14.19
CA ALA A 59 -17.73 4.08 14.81
C ALA A 59 -18.24 5.41 14.23
N MET A 60 -17.34 6.36 13.96
CA MET A 60 -17.67 7.64 13.34
C MET A 60 -18.22 7.45 11.92
N ILE A 61 -17.58 6.61 11.10
CA ILE A 61 -18.07 6.33 9.74
C ILE A 61 -19.42 5.62 9.79
N LYS A 62 -19.65 4.71 10.75
CA LYS A 62 -20.98 4.09 10.93
C LYS A 62 -22.06 5.11 11.28
N LYS A 63 -21.78 6.06 12.17
CA LYS A 63 -22.71 7.16 12.48
C LYS A 63 -22.97 8.04 11.27
N PHE A 64 -21.94 8.36 10.50
CA PHE A 64 -22.07 9.09 9.25
C PHE A 64 -22.96 8.34 8.25
N MET A 65 -22.76 7.03 8.08
CA MET A 65 -23.62 6.21 7.21
C MET A 65 -25.08 6.23 7.65
N GLN A 66 -25.35 6.13 8.96
CA GLN A 66 -26.71 6.22 9.48
C GLN A 66 -27.34 7.58 9.15
N PHE A 67 -26.63 8.66 9.44
CA PHE A 67 -27.08 10.02 9.12
C PHE A 67 -27.34 10.21 7.62
N THR A 68 -26.40 9.80 6.76
CA THR A 68 -26.57 9.91 5.30
C THR A 68 -27.72 9.06 4.78
N TYR A 69 -27.97 7.89 5.38
CA TYR A 69 -29.11 7.05 5.04
C TYR A 69 -30.43 7.72 5.42
N ASP A 70 -30.53 8.26 6.64
CA ASP A 70 -31.73 8.92 7.14
C ASP A 70 -32.07 10.16 6.28
N GLU A 71 -31.08 10.98 5.95
CA GLU A 71 -31.24 12.11 5.01
C GLU A 71 -31.65 11.64 3.60
N GLY A 72 -31.05 10.54 3.13
CA GLY A 72 -31.34 9.98 1.80
C GLY A 72 -32.72 9.35 1.66
N MET A 73 -33.36 8.92 2.76
CA MET A 73 -34.74 8.42 2.75
C MET A 73 -35.76 9.51 2.43
N HIS A 74 -35.41 10.78 2.63
CA HIS A 74 -36.26 11.93 2.35
C HIS A 74 -35.96 12.55 0.97
N SER A 75 -35.04 11.98 0.19
CA SER A 75 -34.70 12.46 -1.14
C SER A 75 -35.90 12.37 -2.08
N THR A 76 -36.23 13.49 -2.72
CA THR A 76 -37.32 13.57 -3.71
C THR A 76 -36.80 13.50 -5.14
N HIS A 77 -35.51 13.79 -5.33
CA HIS A 77 -34.86 13.81 -6.63
C HIS A 77 -33.93 12.61 -6.81
N LEU A 78 -33.90 12.09 -8.04
CA LEU A 78 -33.05 10.94 -8.40
C LEU A 78 -31.56 11.23 -8.20
N GLN A 79 -31.13 12.47 -8.42
CA GLN A 79 -29.76 12.91 -8.23
C GLN A 79 -29.34 12.79 -6.75
N GLU A 80 -30.20 13.22 -5.82
CA GLU A 80 -29.94 13.12 -4.37
C GLU A 80 -29.88 11.65 -3.92
N ALA A 81 -30.79 10.81 -4.43
CA ALA A 81 -30.77 9.36 -4.19
C ALA A 81 -29.49 8.68 -4.72
N ARG A 82 -28.97 9.15 -5.86
CA ARG A 82 -27.69 8.66 -6.41
C ARG A 82 -26.52 9.09 -5.52
N ASP A 83 -26.48 10.36 -5.12
CA ASP A 83 -25.38 10.92 -4.33
C ASP A 83 -25.30 10.26 -2.95
N THR A 84 -26.45 10.04 -2.31
CA THR A 84 -26.55 9.31 -1.03
C THR A 84 -26.03 7.87 -1.18
N LEU A 85 -26.45 7.14 -2.21
CA LEU A 85 -25.96 5.79 -2.49
C LEU A 85 -24.44 5.76 -2.73
N GLN A 86 -23.92 6.75 -3.45
CA GLN A 86 -22.49 6.89 -3.72
C GLN A 86 -21.70 7.15 -2.44
N LEU A 87 -22.17 8.05 -1.58
CA LEU A 87 -21.56 8.35 -0.28
C LEU A 87 -21.56 7.11 0.63
N LEU A 88 -22.67 6.38 0.70
CA LEU A 88 -22.78 5.14 1.47
C LEU A 88 -21.81 4.06 0.94
N SER A 89 -21.66 3.96 -0.38
CA SER A 89 -20.73 3.02 -1.01
C SER A 89 -19.27 3.34 -0.66
N LEU A 90 -18.88 4.62 -0.71
CA LEU A 90 -17.54 5.05 -0.29
C LEU A 90 -17.30 4.82 1.21
N ALA A 91 -18.29 5.07 2.05
CA ALA A 91 -18.20 4.82 3.48
C ALA A 91 -18.02 3.32 3.78
N GLY A 92 -18.77 2.45 3.10
CA GLY A 92 -18.64 0.99 3.22
C GLY A 92 -17.25 0.47 2.80
N LEU A 93 -16.70 1.02 1.71
CA LEU A 93 -15.32 0.72 1.27
C LEU A 93 -14.30 1.15 2.33
N SER A 94 -14.50 2.32 2.93
CA SER A 94 -13.61 2.87 3.96
C SER A 94 -13.62 2.02 5.23
N ILE A 95 -14.79 1.59 5.71
CA ILE A 95 -14.90 0.66 6.84
C ILE A 95 -14.19 -0.66 6.52
N SER A 96 -14.38 -1.21 5.32
CA SER A 96 -13.73 -2.47 4.92
C SER A 96 -12.21 -2.36 4.95
N ARG A 97 -11.65 -1.23 4.48
CA ARG A 97 -10.21 -0.95 4.54
C ARG A 97 -9.71 -0.80 5.97
N LEU A 98 -10.40 -0.03 6.81
CA LEU A 98 -10.05 0.14 8.22
C LEU A 98 -10.13 -1.17 9.00
N ALA A 99 -11.16 -1.98 8.79
CA ALA A 99 -11.30 -3.28 9.43
C ALA A 99 -10.16 -4.23 9.02
N ASN A 100 -9.78 -4.22 7.74
CA ASN A 100 -8.64 -5.01 7.26
C ASN A 100 -7.32 -4.52 7.85
N LEU A 101 -7.13 -3.20 7.97
CA LEU A 101 -5.96 -2.61 8.63
C LEU A 101 -5.90 -3.03 10.10
N GLN A 102 -7.01 -2.95 10.83
CA GLN A 102 -7.10 -3.39 12.22
C GLN A 102 -6.67 -4.86 12.39
N ARG A 103 -7.13 -5.74 11.49
CA ARG A 103 -6.74 -7.16 11.50
C ARG A 103 -5.25 -7.34 11.24
N ARG A 104 -4.66 -6.58 10.31
CA ARG A 104 -3.22 -6.64 10.00
C ARG A 104 -2.37 -6.21 11.18
N ILE A 105 -2.73 -5.10 11.83
CA ILE A 105 -2.02 -4.58 13.00
C ILE A 105 -2.05 -5.61 14.14
N LYS A 106 -3.23 -6.18 14.45
CA LYS A 106 -3.36 -7.24 15.48
C LYS A 106 -2.50 -8.47 15.18
N ARG A 107 -2.36 -8.85 13.91
CA ARG A 107 -1.49 -9.97 13.50
C ARG A 107 -0.01 -9.64 13.66
N GLN A 108 0.39 -8.42 13.33
CA GLN A 108 1.78 -7.97 13.48
C GLN A 108 2.18 -7.87 14.95
N SER A 109 1.31 -7.35 15.82
CA SER A 109 1.57 -7.31 17.27
C SER A 109 1.72 -8.71 17.87
N ALA A 110 0.90 -9.69 17.44
CA ALA A 110 1.01 -11.08 17.90
C ALA A 110 2.29 -11.79 17.43
N LYS A 111 2.79 -11.48 16.23
CA LYS A 111 4.05 -12.03 15.71
C LYS A 111 5.29 -11.46 16.42
N ALA A 112 5.22 -10.18 16.80
CA ALA A 112 6.30 -9.52 17.55
C ALA A 112 6.48 -10.11 18.96
N SER A 113 5.38 -10.47 19.64
CA SER A 113 5.44 -11.13 20.94
C SER A 113 6.01 -12.55 20.88
N SER A 114 5.80 -13.30 19.80
CA SER A 114 6.26 -14.69 19.68
C SER A 114 7.69 -14.86 19.17
N SER A 115 8.39 -13.77 18.82
CA SER A 115 9.80 -13.81 18.34
C SER A 115 10.79 -13.33 19.41
N SER A 116 10.30 -12.99 20.60
CA SER A 116 11.10 -12.54 21.75
C SER A 116 11.23 -13.63 22.85
N GLU A 117 10.73 -14.84 22.58
CA GLU A 117 10.92 -16.06 23.37
C GLU A 117 11.80 -17.04 22.57
#